data_AF-A0AAD4IZW8-F1
#
_entry.id   AF-A0AAD4IZW8-F1
#
_cell.length_a   1.000
_cell.length_b   1.000
_cell.length_c   1.000
_cell.angle_alpha   90.00
_cell.angle_beta   90.00
_cell.angle_gamma   90.00
#
_symmetry.space_group_name_H-M   'P 1'
#
loop_
_entity.id
_entity.type
_entity.pdbx_description
1 polymer ?
#
loop_
_entity_poly.entity_id
_entity_poly.type
_entity_poly.pdbx_seq_one_letter_code
_entity_poly.pdbx_strand_id
1 'polypeptide(L)'
;MKMKTNRVLAQKPRATTTCDKYPRVCTAKGSVGPDCCNKQCVNVMNDKVNCGMCGKKCKYQEICCKGLCVNPSFDAKNCGNCNKRCKKGSSCLYGMCSYA
;
A
#
# COMPACT_ATOMS: atom_id res chain seq x y z
N MET A 1 21.77 -57.24 -5.97
CA MET A 1 21.17 -56.08 -5.27
C MET A 1 21.98 -54.83 -5.65
N LYS A 2 21.43 -53.91 -6.46
CA LYS A 2 22.07 -52.62 -6.75
C LYS A 2 21.21 -51.53 -6.12
N MET A 3 21.59 -51.08 -4.91
CA MET A 3 21.00 -49.90 -4.29
C MET A 3 21.40 -48.68 -5.11
N LYS A 4 20.52 -48.25 -6.02
CA LYS A 4 20.63 -46.95 -6.67
C LYS A 4 20.35 -45.89 -5.61
N THR A 5 21.41 -45.27 -5.10
CA THR A 5 21.31 -44.12 -4.21
C THR A 5 20.70 -42.96 -4.99
N ASN A 6 19.39 -42.78 -4.85
CA ASN A 6 18.71 -41.56 -5.29
C ASN A 6 19.23 -40.40 -4.42
N ARG A 7 20.16 -39.61 -4.97
CA ARG A 7 20.50 -38.30 -4.43
C ARG A 7 19.27 -37.40 -4.58
N VAL A 8 18.41 -37.42 -3.58
CA VAL A 8 17.42 -36.35 -3.37
C VAL A 8 18.22 -35.07 -3.19
N LEU A 9 18.19 -34.18 -4.18
CA LEU A 9 18.65 -32.81 -4.00
C LEU A 9 17.90 -32.27 -2.79
N ALA A 10 18.58 -32.12 -1.66
CA ALA A 10 18.05 -31.41 -0.51
C ALA A 10 17.80 -29.98 -0.99
N GLN A 11 16.59 -29.71 -1.46
CA GLN A 11 16.13 -28.36 -1.72
C GLN A 11 16.18 -27.71 -0.36
N LYS A 12 17.25 -26.92 -0.11
CA LYS A 12 17.34 -26.04 1.05
C LYS A 12 15.94 -25.43 1.20
N PRO A 13 15.29 -25.51 2.36
CA PRO A 13 13.94 -24.97 2.51
C PRO A 13 14.00 -23.56 1.94
N ARG A 14 13.20 -23.28 0.91
CA ARG A 14 13.23 -21.98 0.22
C ARG A 14 13.18 -20.95 1.32
N ALA A 15 14.29 -20.25 1.56
CA ALA A 15 14.34 -19.21 2.56
C ALA A 15 13.16 -18.30 2.19
N THR A 16 12.20 -18.17 3.10
CA THR A 16 11.01 -17.35 2.89
C THR A 16 11.52 -15.97 2.47
N THR A 17 11.33 -15.63 1.20
CA THR A 17 11.85 -14.40 0.61
C THR A 17 10.97 -13.25 1.06
N THR A 18 11.20 -12.81 2.29
CA THR A 18 10.52 -11.68 2.90
C THR A 18 11.31 -10.39 2.67
N CYS A 19 10.61 -9.26 2.65
CA CYS A 19 11.21 -7.98 2.27
C CYS A 19 12.18 -7.41 3.30
N ASP A 20 12.13 -7.86 4.55
CA ASP A 20 13.08 -7.52 5.62
C ASP A 20 14.49 -8.03 5.29
N LYS A 21 14.60 -9.18 4.62
CA LYS A 21 15.88 -9.73 4.16
C LYS A 21 16.19 -9.41 2.70
N TYR A 22 15.17 -9.24 1.86
CA TYR A 22 15.30 -8.99 0.44
C TYR A 22 14.44 -7.79 0.00
N PRO A 23 14.82 -6.53 0.31
CA PRO A 23 13.99 -5.35 0.02
C PRO A 23 13.59 -5.18 -1.45
N ARG A 24 14.41 -5.68 -2.38
CA ARG A 24 14.14 -5.61 -3.82
C ARG A 24 12.89 -6.37 -4.27
N VAL A 25 12.36 -7.28 -3.46
CA VAL A 25 11.09 -7.96 -3.78
C VAL A 25 9.92 -6.97 -3.83
N CYS A 26 9.98 -5.88 -3.05
CA CYS A 26 8.93 -4.86 -3.05
C CYS A 26 8.99 -3.93 -4.27
N THR A 27 10.16 -3.78 -4.89
CA THR A 27 10.31 -2.99 -6.12
C THR A 27 10.20 -3.83 -7.39
N ALA A 28 10.01 -5.15 -7.25
CA ALA A 28 9.79 -6.04 -8.37
C ALA A 28 8.47 -5.72 -9.09
N LYS A 29 8.45 -5.94 -10.41
CA LYS A 29 7.26 -5.74 -11.23
C LYS A 29 6.12 -6.63 -10.72
N GLY A 30 4.96 -6.03 -10.46
CA GLY A 30 3.79 -6.72 -9.91
C GLY A 30 3.72 -6.74 -8.38
N SER A 31 4.72 -6.19 -7.67
CA SER A 31 4.58 -5.93 -6.25
C SER A 31 3.45 -4.92 -5.98
N VAL A 32 2.78 -5.10 -4.84
CA VAL A 32 1.71 -4.21 -4.35
C VAL A 32 2.24 -2.86 -3.87
N GLY A 33 3.53 -2.74 -3.61
CA GLY A 33 4.16 -1.48 -3.27
C GLY A 33 5.64 -1.61 -2.91
N PRO A 34 6.38 -0.48 -2.91
CA PRO A 34 7.82 -0.46 -2.74
C PRO A 34 8.29 -0.56 -1.29
N ASP A 35 7.39 -0.37 -0.32
CA ASP A 35 7.73 -0.23 1.10
C ASP A 35 7.63 -1.57 1.82
N CYS A 36 8.63 -1.92 2.62
CA CYS A 36 8.59 -3.11 3.45
C CYS A 36 8.04 -2.80 4.84
N CYS A 37 6.85 -3.29 5.16
CA CYS A 37 6.24 -3.18 6.49
C CYS A 37 5.93 -4.58 7.04
N ASN A 38 6.51 -4.93 8.19
CA ASN A 38 6.27 -6.23 8.86
C ASN A 38 6.41 -7.45 7.92
N LYS A 39 7.49 -7.49 7.12
CA LYS A 39 7.79 -8.55 6.14
C LYS A 39 6.87 -8.59 4.91
N GLN A 40 5.93 -7.65 4.80
CA GLN A 40 5.03 -7.50 3.65
C GLN A 40 5.39 -6.24 2.87
N CYS A 41 5.26 -6.33 1.55
CA CYS A 41 5.36 -5.16 0.69
C CYS A 41 4.03 -4.42 0.74
N VAL A 42 4.07 -3.11 0.91
CA VAL A 42 2.93 -2.21 0.92
C VAL A 42 3.29 -0.92 0.19
N ASN A 43 2.30 -0.08 -0.08
CA ASN A 43 2.53 1.24 -0.65
C ASN A 43 2.06 2.29 0.34
N VAL A 44 3.01 2.92 1.04
CA VAL A 44 2.65 3.91 2.08
C VAL A 44 1.95 5.14 1.51
N MET A 45 1.95 5.32 0.18
CA MET A 45 1.32 6.46 -0.47
C MET A 45 -0.20 6.30 -0.66
N ASN A 46 -0.73 5.07 -0.61
CA ASN A 46 -2.14 4.80 -0.82
C ASN A 46 -2.73 3.69 0.08
N ASP A 47 -1.92 3.02 0.89
CA ASP A 47 -2.39 2.04 1.85
C ASP A 47 -2.98 2.72 3.09
N LYS A 48 -4.26 2.46 3.36
CA LYS A 48 -5.01 3.01 4.51
C LYS A 48 -4.44 2.57 5.86
N VAL A 49 -3.82 1.39 5.96
CA VAL A 49 -3.26 0.88 7.22
C VAL A 49 -1.77 1.19 7.39
N ASN A 50 -1.10 1.70 6.36
CA ASN A 50 0.32 2.06 6.36
C ASN A 50 0.56 3.47 5.78
N CYS A 51 -0.31 4.43 6.04
CA CYS A 51 -0.33 5.70 5.33
C CYS A 51 0.79 6.66 5.75
N GLY A 52 1.76 6.85 4.88
CA GLY A 52 2.97 7.67 5.09
C GLY A 52 4.05 6.99 5.94
N MET A 53 3.71 5.95 6.70
CA MET A 53 4.64 5.09 7.42
C MET A 53 3.96 3.77 7.82
N CYS A 54 4.77 2.73 8.06
CA CYS A 54 4.29 1.43 8.50
C CYS A 54 3.42 1.53 9.76
N GLY A 55 2.27 0.86 9.76
CA GLY A 55 1.33 0.81 10.89
C GLY A 55 0.51 2.09 11.13
N LYS A 56 0.74 3.17 10.37
CA LYS A 56 -0.07 4.39 10.49
C LYS A 56 -1.41 4.20 9.78
N LYS A 57 -2.42 3.84 10.57
CA LYS A 57 -3.80 3.68 10.10
C LYS A 57 -4.55 5.00 10.06
N CYS A 58 -5.19 5.30 8.93
CA CYS A 58 -6.10 6.44 8.83
C CYS A 58 -7.39 6.20 9.62
N LYS A 59 -8.00 7.28 10.12
CA LYS A 59 -9.23 7.23 10.91
C LYS A 59 -10.43 6.76 10.10
N TYR A 60 -11.54 6.55 10.78
CA TYR A 60 -12.81 6.23 10.12
C TYR A 60 -13.16 7.34 9.11
N GLN A 61 -13.64 6.95 7.92
CA GLN A 61 -13.91 7.80 6.75
C GLN A 61 -12.71 8.46 6.07
N GLU A 62 -11.48 8.33 6.59
CA GLU A 62 -10.29 8.81 5.89
C GLU A 62 -9.76 7.79 4.88
N ILE A 63 -9.12 8.30 3.82
CA ILE A 63 -8.36 7.54 2.83
C ILE A 63 -6.89 7.94 2.90
N CYS A 64 -5.99 7.06 2.48
CA CYS A 64 -4.60 7.43 2.28
C CYS A 64 -4.41 8.06 0.91
N CYS A 65 -4.01 9.33 0.90
CA CYS A 65 -3.73 10.06 -0.32
C CYS A 65 -2.35 10.70 -0.22
N LYS A 66 -1.42 10.25 -1.07
CA LYS A 66 -0.03 10.74 -1.11
C LYS A 66 0.67 10.65 0.26
N GLY A 67 0.42 9.57 1.00
CA GLY A 67 0.99 9.34 2.33
C GLY A 67 0.36 10.17 3.46
N LEU A 68 -0.74 10.87 3.17
CA LEU A 68 -1.51 11.62 4.14
C LEU A 68 -2.92 11.05 4.28
N CYS A 69 -3.38 10.94 5.52
CA CYS A 69 -4.77 10.61 5.78
C CYS A 69 -5.62 11.86 5.54
N VAL A 70 -6.55 11.74 4.60
CA VAL A 70 -7.45 12.84 4.21
C VAL A 70 -8.89 12.35 4.26
N ASN A 71 -9.81 13.24 4.62
CA ASN A 71 -11.24 12.94 4.59
C ASN A 71 -11.81 13.38 3.23
N PRO A 72 -12.11 12.45 2.32
CA PRO A 72 -12.58 12.81 0.98
C PRO A 72 -13.99 13.40 1.00
N SER A 73 -14.73 13.33 2.12
CA SER A 73 -16.07 13.89 2.22
C SER A 73 -16.09 15.41 2.35
N PHE A 74 -14.99 16.01 2.83
CA PHE A 74 -14.91 17.44 3.17
C PHE A 74 -13.62 18.11 2.69
N ASP A 75 -12.60 17.36 2.28
CA ASP A 75 -11.39 17.93 1.73
C ASP A 75 -11.59 18.38 0.27
N ALA A 76 -11.63 19.68 0.04
CA ALA A 76 -11.78 20.29 -1.28
C ALA A 76 -10.64 19.95 -2.26
N LYS A 77 -9.49 19.46 -1.79
CA LYS A 77 -8.38 18.99 -2.64
C LYS A 77 -8.49 17.50 -2.98
N ASN A 78 -9.30 16.74 -2.23
CA ASN A 78 -9.43 15.29 -2.32
C ASN A 78 -10.89 14.83 -2.30
N CYS A 79 -11.78 15.60 -2.92
CA CYS A 79 -13.23 15.46 -2.78
C CYS A 79 -13.76 14.21 -3.50
N GLY A 80 -14.21 13.22 -2.73
CA GLY A 80 -14.67 11.91 -3.18
C GLY A 80 -13.56 10.94 -3.60
N ASN A 81 -12.36 11.44 -3.94
CA ASN A 81 -11.19 10.61 -4.21
C ASN A 81 -9.89 11.43 -4.08
N CYS A 82 -8.77 10.73 -3.92
CA CYS A 82 -7.43 11.34 -3.86
C CYS A 82 -7.15 12.20 -5.11
N ASN A 83 -6.66 13.42 -4.90
CA ASN A 83 -6.37 14.43 -5.93
C ASN A 83 -7.57 14.95 -6.74
N LYS A 84 -8.81 14.68 -6.30
CA LYS A 84 -10.01 15.24 -6.94
C LYS A 84 -10.32 16.61 -6.33
N ARG A 85 -9.75 17.65 -6.91
CA ARG A 85 -9.92 19.03 -6.43
C ARG A 85 -11.23 19.65 -6.95
N CYS A 86 -11.97 20.34 -6.08
CA CYS A 86 -13.12 21.15 -6.48
C CYS A 86 -12.70 22.46 -7.15
N LYS A 87 -13.58 23.02 -7.99
CA LYS A 87 -13.36 24.33 -8.62
C LYS A 87 -13.17 25.41 -7.54
N LYS A 88 -12.45 26.47 -7.88
CA LYS A 88 -12.23 27.59 -6.96
C LYS A 88 -13.60 28.20 -6.61
N GLY A 89 -13.90 28.28 -5.31
CA GLY A 89 -15.21 28.73 -4.81
C GLY A 89 -16.17 27.60 -4.43
N SER A 90 -15.99 26.39 -4.97
CA SER A 90 -16.79 25.21 -4.58
C SER A 90 -16.27 24.58 -3.29
N SER A 91 -17.19 24.15 -2.45
CA SER A 91 -16.92 23.34 -1.25
C SER A 91 -17.04 21.84 -1.56
N CYS A 92 -16.40 21.01 -0.74
CA CYS A 92 -16.63 19.56 -0.76
C CYS A 92 -17.61 19.21 0.34
N LEU A 93 -18.75 18.61 -0.04
CA LEU A 93 -19.79 18.16 0.88
C LEU A 93 -20.17 16.73 0.51
N TYR A 94 -20.11 15.82 1.50
CA TYR A 94 -20.45 14.41 1.32
C TYR A 94 -19.70 13.72 0.16
N GLY A 95 -18.49 14.18 -0.17
CA GLY A 95 -17.66 13.62 -1.24
C GLY A 95 -17.99 14.16 -2.63
N MET A 96 -18.81 15.20 -2.72
CA MET A 96 -19.18 15.87 -3.96
C MET A 96 -18.83 17.36 -3.90
N CYS A 97 -18.34 17.90 -5.01
CA CYS A 97 -18.12 19.34 -5.12
C CYS A 97 -19.46 20.03 -5.29
N SER A 98 -19.72 21.08 -4.52
CA SER A 98 -20.89 21.92 -4.70
C SER A 98 -20.83 22.66 -6.04
N TYR A 99 -22.01 22.89 -6.62
CA TYR A 99 -22.20 23.81 -7.73
C TYR A 99 -22.23 25.22 -7.11
N ALA A 100 -21.10 25.91 -7.17
CA ALA A 100 -20.98 27.31 -6.78
C ALA A 100 -21.05 28.19 -8.04
#